data_AF-A0A5K1A7A3-F1
#
_entry.id   AF-A0A5K1A7A3-F1
#
_cell.length_a   1.000
_cell.length_b   1.000
_cell.length_c   1.000
_cell.angle_alpha   90.00
_cell.angle_beta   90.00
_cell.angle_gamma   90.00
#
_symmetry.space_group_name_H-M   'P 1'
#
loop_
_entity.id
_entity.type
_entity.pdbx_description
1 polymer ?
#
loop_
_entity_poly.entity_id
_entity_poly.type
_entity_poly.pdbx_seq_one_letter_code
_entity_poly.pdbx_strand_id
1 'polypeptide(L)'
;EDRPSIGYLYEAMDKAKEAIRDNLKEKKKLYMPIWKIIDKRWTGQLHQPLHAAAYYLNPAIRFSPTFKKDREVMHGLLDCINVLVEDSTEQDAVHNELDLYDSCFRNMGLPAAVRARTKMRP
;
A
#
# COMPACT_ATOMS: atom_id res chain seq x y z
N GLU A 1 8.22 10.71 18.55
CA GLU A 1 7.64 9.49 17.96
C GLU A 1 7.60 9.73 16.46
N ASP A 2 8.28 8.91 15.66
CA ASP A 2 8.24 9.03 14.18
C ASP A 2 8.15 7.62 13.60
N ARG A 3 6.94 7.07 13.48
CA ARG A 3 6.70 5.95 12.55
C ARG A 3 6.32 6.57 11.20
N PRO A 4 6.91 6.13 10.08
CA PRO A 4 6.47 6.47 8.74
C PRO A 4 4.98 6.19 8.61
N SER A 5 4.20 7.27 8.56
CA SER A 5 2.74 7.25 8.63
C SER A 5 2.10 6.94 7.28
N ILE A 6 2.85 7.10 6.18
CA ILE A 6 2.34 7.11 4.81
C ILE A 6 1.65 5.80 4.42
N GLY A 7 2.30 4.64 4.61
CA GLY A 7 1.69 3.35 4.27
C GLY A 7 0.48 3.01 5.16
N TYR A 8 0.52 3.38 6.43
CA TYR A 8 -0.61 3.20 7.34
C TYR A 8 -1.78 4.14 7.03
N LEU A 9 -1.52 5.33 6.49
CA LEU A 9 -2.55 6.28 6.08
C LEU A 9 -3.39 5.71 4.93
N TYR A 10 -2.75 5.07 3.95
CA TYR A 10 -3.47 4.37 2.87
C TYR A 10 -4.38 3.27 3.44
N GLU A 11 -3.84 2.42 4.33
CA GLU A 11 -4.63 1.35 4.96
C GLU A 11 -5.82 1.92 5.76
N ALA A 12 -5.61 3.01 6.50
CA ALA A 12 -6.66 3.66 7.27
C ALA A 12 -7.76 4.23 6.37
N MET A 13 -7.40 4.78 5.20
CA MET A 13 -8.36 5.29 4.23
C MET A 13 -9.21 4.17 3.62
N ASP A 14 -8.60 3.04 3.23
CA ASP A 14 -9.33 1.87 2.74
C ASP A 14 -10.29 1.34 3.82
N LYS A 15 -9.81 1.16 5.06
CA LYS A 15 -10.63 0.74 6.21
C LYS A 15 -11.80 1.69 6.46
N ALA A 16 -11.59 3.00 6.35
CA ALA A 16 -12.65 3.99 6.50
C ALA A 16 -13.71 3.87 5.39
N LYS A 17 -13.30 3.68 4.14
CA LYS A 17 -14.22 3.46 3.01
C LYS A 17 -15.06 2.19 3.23
N GLU A 18 -14.44 1.08 3.62
CA GLU A 18 -15.14 -0.17 3.92
C GLU A 18 -16.12 -0.01 5.09
N ALA A 19 -15.71 0.64 6.18
CA ALA A 19 -16.60 0.92 7.31
C ALA A 19 -17.82 1.77 6.90
N ILE A 20 -17.67 2.74 5.99
CA ILE A 20 -18.79 3.52 5.45
C ILE A 20 -19.74 2.61 4.65
N ARG A 21 -19.21 1.72 3.80
CA ARG A 21 -20.01 0.76 3.03
C ARG A 21 -20.83 -0.12 3.96
N ASP A 22 -20.17 -0.69 4.97
CA ASP A 22 -20.78 -1.65 5.89
C ASP A 22 -21.85 -0.99 6.76
N ASN A 23 -21.59 0.21 7.29
CA ASN A 23 -22.57 1.00 8.06
C ASN A 23 -23.80 1.39 7.22
N LEU A 24 -23.63 1.59 5.91
CA LEU A 24 -24.71 1.87 4.98
C LEU A 24 -25.35 0.59 4.41
N LYS A 25 -25.08 -0.57 5.02
CA LYS A 25 -25.64 -1.88 4.68
C LYS A 25 -25.42 -2.24 3.22
N GLU A 26 -24.24 -1.91 2.70
CA GLU A 26 -23.83 -2.17 1.31
C GLU A 26 -24.76 -1.54 0.25
N LYS A 27 -25.59 -0.56 0.64
CA LYS A 27 -26.47 0.15 -0.29
C LYS A 27 -25.63 1.11 -1.15
N LYS A 28 -25.19 0.62 -2.31
CA LYS A 28 -24.32 1.35 -3.27
C LYS A 28 -24.77 2.78 -3.56
N LYS A 29 -26.09 3.01 -3.67
CA LYS A 29 -26.66 4.35 -3.89
C LYS A 29 -26.35 5.35 -2.77
N LEU A 30 -26.13 4.88 -1.55
CA LEU A 30 -25.86 5.71 -0.37
C LEU A 30 -24.36 5.99 -0.19
N TYR A 31 -23.51 4.96 -0.27
CA TYR A 31 -22.08 5.12 0.03
C TYR A 31 -21.25 5.60 -1.16
N MET A 32 -21.62 5.28 -2.41
CA MET A 32 -20.81 5.70 -3.57
C MET A 32 -20.64 7.21 -3.73
N PRO A 33 -21.66 8.06 -3.48
CA PRO A 33 -21.46 9.51 -3.48
C PRO A 33 -20.42 9.95 -2.45
N ILE A 34 -20.40 9.33 -1.27
CA ILE A 34 -19.43 9.62 -0.20
C ILE A 34 -18.03 9.19 -0.63
N TRP A 35 -17.88 7.96 -1.14
CA TRP A 35 -16.61 7.47 -1.66
C TRP A 35 -16.07 8.38 -2.78
N LYS A 36 -16.91 8.84 -3.71
CA LYS A 36 -16.49 9.79 -4.76
C LYS A 36 -15.93 11.09 -4.21
N ILE A 37 -16.51 11.62 -3.12
CA ILE A 37 -16.01 12.82 -2.46
C ILE A 37 -14.65 12.54 -1.82
N ILE A 38 -14.53 11.40 -1.12
CA ILE A 38 -13.26 10.96 -0.53
C ILE A 38 -12.19 10.81 -1.61
N ASP A 39 -12.48 10.07 -2.68
CA ASP A 39 -11.54 9.81 -3.78
C ASP A 39 -11.09 11.11 -4.43
N LYS A 40 -12.02 12.05 -4.69
CA LYS A 40 -11.68 13.36 -5.25
C LYS A 40 -10.73 14.15 -4.36
N ARG A 41 -10.90 14.08 -3.03
CA ARG A 41 -10.02 14.77 -2.07
C ARG A 41 -8.69 14.05 -1.93
N TRP A 42 -8.72 12.71 -1.90
CA TRP A 42 -7.55 11.87 -1.84
C TRP A 42 -6.62 12.13 -3.03
N THR A 43 -7.11 11.95 -4.26
CA THR A 43 -6.33 12.20 -5.49
C THR A 43 -5.82 13.64 -5.60
N GLY A 44 -6.60 14.62 -5.13
CA GLY A 44 -6.28 16.05 -5.26
C GLY A 44 -5.35 16.63 -4.18
N GLN A 45 -5.21 16.00 -3.02
CA GLN A 45 -4.41 16.53 -1.89
C GLN A 45 -3.28 15.60 -1.45
N LEU A 46 -3.44 14.30 -1.64
CA LEU A 46 -2.50 13.26 -1.22
C LEU A 46 -2.24 12.38 -2.45
N HIS A 47 -1.32 12.82 -3.33
CA HIS A 47 -1.12 12.16 -4.60
C HIS A 47 -0.78 10.67 -4.43
N GLN A 48 -1.45 9.86 -5.26
CA GLN A 48 -1.70 8.42 -5.12
C GLN A 48 -0.48 7.50 -5.15
N PRO A 49 0.60 7.76 -5.91
CA PRO A 49 1.65 6.75 -6.10
C PRO A 49 2.45 6.44 -4.84
N LEU A 50 2.96 7.48 -4.14
CA LEU A 50 3.85 7.27 -3.00
C LEU A 50 3.14 6.60 -1.82
N HIS A 51 1.86 6.92 -1.61
CA HIS A 51 1.04 6.29 -0.59
C HIS A 51 0.76 4.82 -0.92
N ALA A 52 0.43 4.51 -2.17
CA ALA A 52 0.27 3.15 -2.65
C ALA A 52 1.56 2.34 -2.57
N ALA A 53 2.70 2.90 -2.99
CA ALA A 53 4.01 2.27 -2.90
C ALA A 53 4.40 2.01 -1.43
N ALA A 54 4.21 2.99 -0.54
CA ALA A 54 4.49 2.84 0.87
C ALA A 54 3.57 1.80 1.55
N TYR A 55 2.30 1.72 1.13
CA TYR A 55 1.37 0.67 1.58
C TYR A 55 1.86 -0.72 1.15
N TYR A 56 2.31 -0.86 -0.09
CA TYR A 56 2.85 -2.11 -0.63
C TYR A 56 4.15 -2.53 0.05
N LEU A 57 5.09 -1.61 0.23
CA LEU A 57 6.43 -1.89 0.73
C LEU A 57 6.49 -2.00 2.25
N ASN A 58 5.44 -1.62 2.99
CA ASN A 58 5.41 -1.77 4.44
C ASN A 58 5.20 -3.24 4.84
N PRO A 59 6.19 -3.93 5.45
CA PRO A 59 6.08 -5.35 5.76
C PRO A 59 5.01 -5.67 6.81
N ALA A 60 4.70 -4.73 7.72
CA ALA A 60 3.64 -4.91 8.70
C ALA A 60 2.27 -5.01 8.04
N ILE A 61 2.11 -4.33 6.89
CA ILE A 61 0.85 -4.27 6.14
C ILE A 61 0.85 -5.33 5.03
N ARG A 62 1.90 -5.42 4.20
CA ARG A 62 2.01 -6.32 3.04
C ARG A 62 1.74 -7.78 3.35
N PHE A 63 2.20 -8.22 4.53
CA PHE A 63 2.09 -9.60 5.00
C PHE A 63 0.97 -9.78 6.04
N SER A 64 0.13 -8.76 6.24
CA SER A 64 -1.10 -8.87 7.04
C SER A 64 -2.17 -9.64 6.26
N PRO A 65 -3.02 -10.44 6.92
CA PRO A 65 -4.20 -11.05 6.28
C PRO A 65 -5.17 -10.05 5.64
N THR A 66 -5.11 -8.78 6.05
CA THR A 66 -5.99 -7.71 5.57
C THR A 66 -5.43 -6.95 4.37
N PHE A 67 -4.24 -7.32 3.88
CA PHE A 67 -3.61 -6.65 2.74
C PHE A 67 -4.43 -6.83 1.46
N LYS A 68 -4.61 -5.73 0.70
CA LYS A 68 -5.28 -5.74 -0.60
C LYS A 68 -4.31 -5.30 -1.70
N LYS A 69 -3.91 -6.24 -2.56
CA LYS A 69 -3.12 -5.99 -3.77
C LYS A 69 -4.06 -5.62 -4.93
N ASP A 70 -4.65 -4.43 -4.89
CA ASP A 70 -5.51 -3.96 -5.97
C ASP A 70 -4.72 -3.25 -7.10
N ARG A 71 -5.41 -2.89 -8.17
CA ARG A 71 -4.79 -2.22 -9.33
C ARG A 71 -4.26 -0.83 -9.00
N GLU A 72 -4.90 -0.11 -8.08
CA GLU A 72 -4.47 1.23 -7.67
C GLU A 72 -3.13 1.15 -6.92
N VAL A 73 -3.00 0.19 -6.01
CA VAL A 73 -1.76 -0.07 -5.28
C VAL A 73 -0.62 -0.42 -6.25
N MET A 74 -0.88 -1.31 -7.21
CA MET A 74 0.13 -1.72 -8.18
C MET A 74 0.53 -0.59 -9.12
N HIS A 75 -0.44 0.15 -9.69
CA HIS A 75 -0.12 1.30 -10.54
C HIS A 75 0.67 2.35 -9.75
N GLY A 76 0.27 2.66 -8.52
CA GLY A 76 0.98 3.63 -7.71
C GLY A 76 2.42 3.21 -7.36
N LEU A 77 2.66 1.91 -7.16
CA LEU A 77 4.02 1.39 -7.00
C LEU A 77 4.85 1.56 -8.28
N LEU A 78 4.30 1.17 -9.43
CA LEU A 78 4.99 1.26 -10.72
C LEU A 78 5.28 2.73 -11.08
N ASP A 79 4.32 3.63 -10.89
CA ASP A 79 4.48 5.06 -11.10
C ASP A 79 5.60 5.64 -10.22
N CYS A 80 5.72 5.19 -8.96
CA CYS A 80 6.84 5.59 -8.10
C CYS A 80 8.18 5.10 -8.63
N ILE A 81 8.27 3.84 -9.05
CA ILE A 81 9.52 3.27 -9.57
C ILE A 81 9.94 4.02 -10.83
N ASN A 82 9.01 4.28 -11.75
CA ASN A 82 9.26 5.02 -12.99
C ASN A 82 9.76 6.46 -12.74
N VAL A 83 9.30 7.10 -11.66
CA VAL A 83 9.74 8.45 -11.28
C VAL A 83 11.07 8.45 -10.53
N LEU A 84 11.32 7.43 -9.69
CA LEU A 84 12.48 7.39 -8.79
C LEU A 84 13.72 6.73 -9.41
N VAL A 85 13.54 5.87 -10.41
CA VAL A 85 14.62 5.10 -11.05
C VAL A 85 14.62 5.43 -12.53
N GLU A 86 15.58 6.21 -13.00
CA GLU A 86 15.65 6.64 -14.40
C GLU A 86 16.22 5.56 -15.32
N ASP A 87 17.17 4.75 -14.82
CA ASP A 87 17.83 3.70 -15.60
C ASP A 87 16.95 2.46 -15.73
N SER A 88 16.73 2.01 -16.97
CA SER A 88 15.87 0.86 -17.26
C SER A 88 16.42 -0.46 -16.72
N THR A 89 17.74 -0.62 -16.65
CA THR A 89 18.35 -1.84 -16.11
C THR A 89 18.17 -1.90 -14.59
N GLU A 90 18.30 -0.76 -13.91
CA GLU A 90 17.98 -0.64 -12.49
C GLU A 90 16.48 -0.84 -12.22
N GLN A 91 15.59 -0.33 -13.07
CA GLN A 91 14.14 -0.62 -12.97
C GLN A 91 13.85 -2.12 -13.04
N ASP A 92 14.43 -2.83 -14.00
CA ASP A 92 14.29 -4.29 -14.12
C ASP A 92 14.81 -5.01 -12.87
N ALA A 93 15.94 -4.56 -12.31
CA ALA A 93 16.47 -5.10 -11.06
C ALA A 93 15.51 -4.87 -9.88
N VAL A 94 14.93 -3.68 -9.76
CA VAL A 94 13.92 -3.36 -8.73
C VAL A 94 12.69 -4.25 -8.89
N HIS A 95 12.21 -4.48 -10.11
CA HIS A 95 11.09 -5.38 -10.36
C HIS A 95 11.39 -6.82 -9.91
N ASN A 96 12.59 -7.33 -10.20
CA ASN A 96 13.00 -8.64 -9.71
C ASN A 96 13.05 -8.70 -8.17
N GLU A 97 13.54 -7.65 -7.51
CA GLU A 97 13.57 -7.58 -6.04
C GLU A 97 12.16 -7.54 -5.42
N LEU A 98 11.16 -6.95 -6.10
CA LEU A 98 9.77 -6.99 -5.64
C LEU A 98 9.20 -8.43 -5.61
N ASP A 99 9.59 -9.28 -6.57
CA ASP A 99 9.19 -10.68 -6.57
C ASP A 99 9.85 -11.46 -5.43
N LEU A 100 11.12 -11.13 -5.11
CA LEU A 100 11.82 -11.71 -3.96
C LEU A 100 11.18 -11.26 -2.63
N TYR A 101 10.79 -10.00 -2.54
CA TYR A 101 10.07 -9.45 -1.41
C TYR A 101 8.73 -10.16 -1.22
N ASP A 102 7.93 -10.30 -2.28
CA ASP A 102 6.63 -10.96 -2.25
C ASP A 102 6.73 -12.43 -1.81
N SER A 103 7.74 -13.15 -2.30
CA SER A 103 8.00 -14.55 -1.96
C SER A 103 8.70 -14.75 -0.60
N CYS A 104 9.05 -13.66 0.09
CA CYS A 104 9.84 -13.69 1.33
C CYS A 104 11.16 -14.47 1.15
N PHE A 105 11.79 -14.37 -0.01
CA PHE A 105 12.95 -15.19 -0.34
C PHE A 105 14.20 -14.78 0.46
N ARG A 106 15.19 -15.68 0.55
CA ARG A 106 16.45 -15.48 1.30
C ARG A 106 16.20 -15.06 2.76
N ASN A 107 16.83 -13.96 3.18
CA ASN A 107 16.85 -13.50 4.55
C ASN A 107 15.51 -12.92 5.00
N MET A 108 14.62 -12.55 4.06
CA MET A 108 13.30 -11.97 4.36
C MET A 108 12.32 -13.01 4.93
N GLY A 109 12.57 -14.29 4.69
CA GLY A 109 11.79 -15.42 5.21
C GLY A 109 12.30 -15.97 6.54
N LEU A 110 13.46 -15.50 7.04
CA LEU A 110 14.01 -15.97 8.30
C LEU A 110 13.05 -15.67 9.46
N PRO A 111 12.92 -16.54 10.47
CA PRO A 111 12.03 -16.30 11.61
C PRO A 111 12.29 -14.97 12.32
N ALA A 112 13.54 -14.50 12.35
CA ALA A 112 13.88 -13.19 12.88
C ALA A 112 13.29 -12.03 12.05
N ALA A 113 13.42 -12.09 10.72
CA ALA A 113 12.87 -11.10 9.80
C ALA A 113 11.32 -11.11 9.83
N VAL A 114 10.70 -12.29 9.88
CA VAL A 114 9.24 -12.41 10.02
C VAL A 114 8.74 -11.77 11.31
N ARG A 115 9.40 -12.03 12.45
CA ARG A 115 9.06 -11.38 13.73
C ARG A 115 9.31 -9.87 13.71
N ALA A 116 10.25 -9.40 12.90
CA ALA A 116 10.59 -7.99 12.79
C ALA A 116 9.54 -7.17 12.03
N ARG A 117 8.77 -7.78 11.12
CA ARG A 117 7.78 -7.08 10.26
C ARG A 117 6.86 -6.13 11.00
N THR A 118 6.44 -6.48 12.21
CA THR A 118 5.52 -5.68 13.03
C THR A 118 6.16 -5.10 14.29
N LYS A 119 7.41 -5.48 14.59
CA LYS A 119 8.11 -5.13 15.85
C LYS A 119 9.22 -4.12 15.65
N MET A 120 9.92 -4.19 14.53
CA MET A 120 10.99 -3.25 14.23
C MET A 120 10.38 -1.95 13.71
N ARG A 121 10.94 -0.85 14.17
CA ARG A 121 10.69 0.46 13.56
C ARG A 121 11.28 0.39 12.15
N PRO A 122 10.59 0.93 11.13
CA PRO A 122 11.19 1.11 9.81
C PRO A 122 12.40 2.03 9.88
#